data_AF-A0A067E6C5-F1
#
_entry.id   AF-A0A067E6C5-F1
#
_cell.length_a   1.000
_cell.length_b   1.000
_cell.length_c   1.000
_cell.angle_alpha   90.00
_cell.angle_beta   90.00
_cell.angle_gamma   90.00
#
_symmetry.space_group_name_H-M   'P 1'
#
loop_
_entity.id
_entity.type
_entity.pdbx_description
1 polymer ?
#
loop_
_entity_poly.entity_id
_entity_poly.type
_entity_poly.pdbx_seq_one_letter_code
_entity_poly.pdbx_strand_id
1 'polypeptide(L)' 'MMMKNIVVALVVFLVISAHHMVTVVESSAFDCLDACITGCAAQYINNDRLRQRCEGKCSIKCNP' A
#
# COMPACT_ATOMS: atom_id res chain seq x y z
N MET A 1 -19.38 -6.68 39.41
CA MET A 1 -19.38 -7.57 38.22
C MET A 1 -19.67 -6.83 36.91
N MET A 2 -20.56 -5.84 36.88
CA MET A 2 -20.91 -5.08 35.66
C MET A 2 -19.71 -4.42 34.94
N MET A 3 -18.81 -3.74 35.67
CA MET A 3 -17.61 -3.13 35.05
C MET A 3 -16.69 -4.15 34.37
N LYS A 4 -16.54 -5.35 34.97
CA LYS A 4 -15.71 -6.41 34.39
C LYS A 4 -16.28 -6.91 33.05
N ASN A 5 -17.61 -7.00 32.97
CA ASN A 5 -18.30 -7.42 31.75
C ASN A 5 -18.21 -6.35 30.65
N ILE A 6 -18.27 -5.07 31.01
CA ILE A 6 -18.09 -3.94 30.09
C ILE A 6 -16.67 -3.91 29.52
N VAL A 7 -15.66 -4.11 30.38
CA VAL A 7 -14.25 -4.16 29.95
C VAL A 7 -14.01 -5.32 29.00
N VAL A 8 -14.56 -6.51 29.30
CA VAL A 8 -14.46 -7.68 28.42
C VAL A 8 -15.13 -7.42 27.06
N ALA A 9 -16.32 -6.82 27.05
CA ALA A 9 -17.02 -6.48 25.82
C ALA A 9 -16.24 -5.48 24.95
N LEU A 10 -15.62 -4.48 25.57
CA LEU A 10 -14.75 -3.51 24.88
C LEU A 10 -13.53 -4.17 24.24
N VAL A 11 -12.86 -5.06 24.97
CA VAL A 11 -11.68 -5.79 24.44
C VAL A 11 -12.08 -6.67 23.26
N VAL A 12 -13.19 -7.40 23.36
CA VAL A 12 -13.70 -8.24 22.26
C VAL A 12 -14.04 -7.40 21.03
N PHE A 13 -14.70 -6.25 21.23
CA PHE A 13 -15.03 -5.33 20.14
C PHE A 13 -13.78 -4.79 19.44
N LEU A 14 -12.77 -4.39 20.21
CA LEU A 14 -11.48 -3.91 19.67
C LEU A 14 -10.77 -4.99 18.85
N VAL A 15 -10.73 -6.22 19.36
CA VAL A 15 -10.10 -7.35 18.64
C VAL A 15 -10.82 -7.63 17.32
N ILE A 16 -12.16 -7.67 17.31
CA ILE A 16 -12.94 -7.89 16.08
C ILE A 16 -12.70 -6.77 15.07
N SER A 17 -12.68 -5.51 15.54
CA SER A 17 -12.40 -4.37 14.66
C SER A 17 -10.99 -4.43 14.07
N ALA A 18 -10.00 -4.93 14.82
CA ALA A 18 -8.63 -5.14 14.36
C ALA A 18 -8.49 -6.22 13.30
N HIS A 19 -9.27 -7.29 13.38
CA HIS A 19 -9.27 -8.33 12.35
C HIS A 19 -9.96 -7.88 11.05
N HIS A 20 -10.93 -6.96 11.11
CA HIS A 20 -11.63 -6.46 9.93
C HIS A 20 -10.86 -5.40 9.12
N MET A 21 -9.79 -4.82 9.67
CA MET A 21 -8.94 -3.85 8.96
C MET A 21 -7.78 -4.49 8.18
N VAL A 22 -7.69 -5.83 8.16
CA VAL A 22 -6.79 -6.58 7.27
C VAL A 22 -7.56 -7.03 6.03
N THR A 23 -8.31 -6.13 5.40
CA THR A 23 -8.51 -6.27 3.96
C THR A 23 -7.18 -5.88 3.34
N VAL A 24 -6.37 -6.88 2.98
CA VAL A 24 -5.25 -6.71 2.08
C VAL A 24 -5.83 -6.06 0.84
N VAL A 25 -5.71 -4.73 0.75
CA VAL A 25 -5.97 -3.99 -0.47
C VAL A 25 -4.97 -4.59 -1.45
N GLU A 26 -5.46 -5.40 -2.40
CA GLU A 26 -4.66 -5.83 -3.54
C GLU A 26 -3.99 -4.56 -4.06
N SER A 27 -2.65 -4.48 -3.90
CA SER A 27 -1.89 -3.35 -4.42
C SER A 27 -2.17 -3.31 -5.89
N SER A 28 -3.02 -2.36 -6.27
CA SER A 28 -3.56 -2.29 -7.61
C SER A 28 -2.39 -2.09 -8.58
N ALA A 29 -2.58 -2.46 -9.85
CA ALA A 29 -1.59 -2.17 -10.89
C ALA A 29 -1.19 -0.67 -10.90
N PHE A 30 -2.11 0.20 -10.43
CA PHE A 30 -1.88 1.62 -10.20
C PHE A 30 -0.86 1.90 -9.10
N ASP A 31 -0.95 1.21 -7.95
CA ASP A 31 0.03 1.34 -6.85
C ASP A 31 1.43 0.87 -7.28
N CYS A 32 1.51 -0.18 -8.11
CA CYS A 32 2.78 -0.61 -8.70
C CYS A 32 3.35 0.47 -9.63
N LEU A 33 2.53 0.98 -10.56
CA LEU A 33 2.98 1.94 -11.57
C LEU A 33 3.45 3.24 -10.92
N ASP A 34 2.68 3.77 -9.96
CA ASP A 34 3.01 5.01 -9.27
C ASP A 34 4.28 4.89 -8.42
N ALA A 35 4.42 3.80 -7.65
CA ALA A 35 5.63 3.53 -6.88
C ALA A 35 6.86 3.37 -7.79
N CYS A 36 6.70 2.72 -8.94
CA CYS A 36 7.78 2.54 -9.90
C CYS A 36 8.22 3.86 -10.54
N ILE A 37 7.27 4.69 -10.99
CA ILE A 37 7.54 6.01 -11.57
C ILE A 37 8.21 6.92 -10.53
N THR A 38 7.73 6.91 -9.29
CA THR A 38 8.33 7.66 -8.18
C THR A 38 9.79 7.26 -7.95
N GLY A 39 10.09 5.95 -8.00
CA GLY A 39 11.48 5.45 -7.96
C GLY A 39 12.34 5.94 -9.12
N CYS A 40 11.80 5.94 -10.34
CA CYS A 40 12.49 6.46 -11.53
C CYS A 40 12.82 7.95 -11.41
N ALA A 41 11.88 8.76 -10.89
CA ALA A 41 12.09 10.19 -10.68
C ALA A 41 13.19 10.47 -9.64
N ALA A 42 13.19 9.74 -8.52
CA ALA A 42 14.21 9.86 -7.50
C ALA A 42 15.60 9.39 -7.97
N GLN A 43 15.66 8.28 -8.69
CA GLN A 43 16.93 7.68 -9.13
C GLN A 43 17.58 8.41 -10.29
N TYR A 44 16.79 9.01 -11.19
CA TYR A 44 17.27 9.64 -12.42
C TYR A 44 16.97 11.14 -12.49
N ILE A 45 16.97 11.83 -11.34
CA ILE A 45 16.62 13.25 -11.22
C ILE A 45 17.42 14.18 -12.15
N ASN A 46 18.67 13.82 -12.46
CA ASN A 46 19.56 14.60 -13.33
C ASN A 46 19.71 14.00 -14.75
N ASN A 47 18.93 12.98 -15.09
CA ASN A 47 19.05 12.30 -16.38
C ASN A 47 17.68 11.90 -16.93
N ASP A 48 17.06 12.84 -17.66
CA ASP A 48 15.73 12.66 -18.25
C ASP A 48 15.65 11.47 -19.20
N ARG A 49 16.71 11.17 -19.94
CA ARG A 49 16.73 10.03 -20.87
C ARG A 49 16.63 8.70 -20.13
N LEU A 50 17.32 8.55 -19.01
CA LEU A 50 17.23 7.35 -18.18
C LEU A 50 15.90 7.28 -17.43
N ARG A 51 15.39 8.42 -16.97
CA ARG A 51 14.08 8.53 -16.33
C ARG A 51 12.96 8.04 -17.25
N GLN A 52 12.85 8.58 -18.47
CA GLN A 52 11.84 8.15 -19.44
C GLN A 52 11.94 6.66 -19.79
N ARG A 53 13.17 6.13 -19.90
CA ARG A 53 13.37 4.69 -20.14
C ARG A 53 12.92 3.83 -18.96
N CYS A 54 13.16 4.31 -17.73
CA CYS A 54 12.71 3.65 -16.51
C CYS A 54 11.17 3.67 -16.43
N GLU A 55 10.54 4.81 -16.68
CA GLU A 55 9.07 4.95 -16.72
C GLU A 55 8.44 3.99 -17.75
N GLY A 56 9.03 3.85 -18.94
CA GLY A 56 8.59 2.87 -19.95
C GLY A 56 8.76 1.40 -19.52
N LYS A 57 9.69 1.09 -18.61
CA LYS A 57 9.78 -0.26 -18.01
C LYS A 57 8.73 -0.47 -16.93
N CYS A 58 8.31 0.59 -16.23
CA CYS A 58 7.28 0.51 -15.22
C CYS A 58 5.93 0.08 -15.81
N SER A 59 5.57 0.56 -17.00
CA SER A 59 4.33 0.14 -17.67
C SER A 59 4.31 -1.36 -17.98
N ILE A 60 5.42 -1.92 -18.46
CA ILE A 60 5.56 -3.35 -18.74
C ILE A 60 5.55 -4.18 -17.45
N LYS A 61 6.24 -3.70 -16.40
CA LYS A 61 6.37 -4.42 -15.13
C LYS A 61 5.06 -4.47 -14.35
N CYS A 62 4.33 -3.35 -14.35
CA CYS A 62 3.14 -3.18 -13.51
C CYS A 62 1.84 -3.49 -14.26
N ASN A 63 1.88 -3.64 -15.58
CA ASN A 63 0.76 -4.08 -16.40
C ASN A 63 1.25 -5.14 -17.40
N PRO A 64 1.57 -6.36 -16.92
CA PRO A 64 2.04 -7.45 -17.77
C PRO A 64 1.02 -7.90 -18.83
#